data_AF-A0A7W9NIM4-F1
#
_entry.id   AF-A0A7W9NIM4-F1
#
_cell.length_a   1.000
_cell.length_b   1.000
_cell.length_c   1.000
_cell.angle_alpha   90.00
_cell.angle_beta   90.00
_cell.angle_gamma   90.00
#
_symmetry.space_group_name_H-M   'P 1'
#
loop_
_entity.id
_entity.type
_entity.pdbx_description
1 polymer ?
#
loop_
_entity_poly.entity_id
_entity_poly.type
_entity_poly.pdbx_seq_one_letter_code
_entity_poly.pdbx_strand_id
1 'polypeptide(L)'
;MSIGDAMSQFRSEVDAAVARGSRAAGEARARSAATRGQTRELVTKVRARQERPQPSDLTSPGLRRAATSFRSDEGLPVDRLPEGTELLAPIGSTTPSAPKPPAPGVRRPRPSDDDEDFSQEGIMFRG
;
A
#
# COMPACT_ATOMS: atom_id res chain seq x y z
N MET A 1 47.38 -16.39 -2.35
CA MET A 1 46.48 -15.33 -2.84
C MET A 1 47.09 -14.01 -2.45
N SER A 2 47.35 -13.12 -3.42
CA SER A 2 47.89 -11.79 -3.11
C SER A 2 46.77 -10.89 -2.58
N ILE A 3 47.13 -9.90 -1.75
CA ILE A 3 46.19 -8.85 -1.30
C ILE A 3 45.54 -8.15 -2.50
N GLY A 4 46.28 -8.00 -3.61
CA GLY A 4 45.77 -7.42 -4.85
C GLY A 4 44.63 -8.25 -5.47
N ASP A 5 44.74 -9.58 -5.45
CA ASP A 5 43.72 -10.49 -6.01
C ASP A 5 42.44 -10.43 -5.18
N ALA A 6 42.57 -10.44 -3.86
CA ALA A 6 41.45 -10.32 -2.93
C ALA A 6 40.70 -8.99 -3.09
N MET A 7 41.42 -7.88 -3.26
CA MET A 7 40.80 -6.56 -3.48
C MET A 7 40.11 -6.46 -4.84
N SER A 8 40.66 -7.10 -5.88
CA SER A 8 40.03 -7.17 -7.20
C SER A 8 38.73 -7.97 -7.17
N GLN A 9 38.76 -9.14 -6.53
CA GLN A 9 37.58 -9.97 -6.36
C GLN A 9 36.48 -9.27 -5.56
N PHE A 10 36.85 -8.62 -4.45
CA PHE A 10 35.91 -7.84 -3.65
C PHE A 10 35.22 -6.74 -4.47
N ARG A 11 35.99 -5.97 -5.26
CA ARG A 11 35.41 -4.93 -6.14
C ARG A 11 34.44 -5.53 -7.16
N SER A 12 34.82 -6.65 -7.78
CA SER A 12 33.96 -7.35 -8.73
C SER A 12 32.65 -7.83 -8.09
N GLU A 13 32.70 -8.35 -6.86
CA GLU A 13 31.52 -8.79 -6.12
C GLU A 13 30.62 -7.61 -5.73
N VAL A 14 31.19 -6.48 -5.31
CA VAL A 14 30.45 -5.25 -5.02
C VAL A 14 29.77 -4.72 -6.28
N ASP A 15 30.49 -4.63 -7.40
CA ASP A 15 29.93 -4.16 -8.68
C ASP A 15 28.79 -5.08 -9.15
N ALA A 16 28.96 -6.39 -9.02
CA ALA A 16 27.92 -7.37 -9.35
C ALA A 16 26.69 -7.23 -8.43
N ALA A 17 26.89 -6.99 -7.14
CA ALA A 17 25.81 -6.75 -6.19
C ALA A 17 25.05 -5.46 -6.50
N VAL A 18 25.76 -4.35 -6.80
CA VAL A 18 25.17 -3.07 -7.20
C VAL A 18 24.38 -3.23 -8.50
N ALA A 19 24.93 -3.92 -9.50
CA ALA A 19 24.23 -4.18 -10.76
C ALA A 19 22.96 -5.02 -10.57
N ARG A 20 22.96 -5.98 -9.63
CA ARG A 20 21.77 -6.76 -9.28
C ARG A 20 20.74 -5.89 -8.55
N GLY A 21 21.16 -5.09 -7.58
CA GLY A 21 20.30 -4.18 -6.84
C GLY A 21 19.64 -3.15 -7.76
N SER A 22 20.41 -2.55 -8.66
CA SER A 22 19.92 -1.59 -9.65
C SER A 22 18.83 -2.20 -10.56
N ARG A 23 19.04 -3.43 -11.05
CA ARG A 23 18.04 -4.16 -11.84
C ARG A 23 16.77 -4.43 -11.03
N ALA A 24 16.89 -4.96 -9.82
CA ALA A 24 15.75 -5.23 -8.95
C ALA A 24 14.96 -3.94 -8.63
N ALA A 25 15.66 -2.83 -8.37
CA ALA A 25 15.02 -1.53 -8.17
C ALA A 25 14.32 -1.03 -9.44
N GLY A 26 14.92 -1.20 -10.61
CA GLY A 26 14.32 -0.88 -11.91
C GLY A 26 13.02 -1.64 -12.13
N GLU A 27 13.03 -2.96 -11.91
CA GLU A 27 11.83 -3.81 -12.03
C GLU A 27 10.74 -3.43 -11.03
N ALA A 28 11.10 -3.14 -9.78
CA ALA A 28 10.15 -2.71 -8.76
C ALA A 28 9.49 -1.38 -9.13
N ARG A 29 10.27 -0.43 -9.67
CA ARG A 29 9.75 0.85 -10.19
C ARG A 29 8.81 0.64 -11.37
N ALA A 30 9.18 -0.22 -12.31
CA ALA A 30 8.34 -0.54 -13.47
C ALA A 30 7.00 -1.17 -13.05
N ARG A 31 7.03 -2.16 -12.14
CA ARG A 31 5.83 -2.77 -11.56
C ARG A 31 4.96 -1.72 -10.85
N SER A 32 5.57 -0.89 -10.01
CA SER A 32 4.85 0.18 -9.30
C SER A 32 4.22 1.20 -10.26
N ALA A 33 4.91 1.55 -11.34
CA ALA A 33 4.37 2.44 -12.38
C ALA A 33 3.17 1.81 -13.10
N ALA A 34 3.25 0.53 -13.46
CA ALA A 34 2.16 -0.21 -14.09
C ALA A 34 0.92 -0.27 -13.18
N THR A 35 1.08 -0.63 -11.91
CA THR A 35 -0.02 -0.67 -10.94
C THR A 35 -0.67 0.71 -10.76
N ARG A 36 0.13 1.79 -10.71
CA ARG A 36 -0.41 3.17 -10.65
C ARG A 36 -1.21 3.53 -11.89
N GLY A 37 -0.76 3.13 -13.08
CA GLY A 37 -1.50 3.30 -14.33
C GLY A 37 -2.86 2.59 -14.29
N GLN A 38 -2.84 1.29 -14.01
CA GLN A 38 -4.05 0.46 -13.89
C GLN A 38 -5.03 1.01 -12.83
N THR A 39 -4.51 1.47 -11.69
CA THR A 39 -5.34 2.06 -10.63
C THR A 39 -6.01 3.35 -11.10
N ARG A 40 -5.30 4.23 -11.81
CA ARG A 40 -5.89 5.46 -12.36
C ARG A 40 -6.97 5.18 -13.39
N GLU A 41 -6.75 4.19 -14.24
CA GLU A 41 -7.75 3.73 -15.22
C GLU A 41 -8.99 3.18 -14.52
N LEU A 42 -8.81 2.31 -13.53
CA LEU A 42 -9.91 1.74 -12.74
C LEU A 42 -10.71 2.84 -12.03
N VAL A 43 -10.03 3.79 -11.38
CA VAL A 43 -10.69 4.93 -10.72
C VAL A 43 -11.51 5.75 -11.72
N THR A 44 -10.99 5.97 -12.93
CA THR A 44 -11.73 6.67 -13.99
C THR A 44 -12.99 5.90 -14.39
N LYS A 45 -12.90 4.58 -14.60
CA LYS A 45 -14.05 3.71 -14.94
C LYS A 45 -15.10 3.69 -13.83
N VAL A 46 -14.68 3.59 -12.57
CA VAL A 46 -15.58 3.59 -11.41
C VAL A 46 -16.30 4.94 -11.28
N ARG A 47 -15.59 6.06 -11.44
CA ARG A 47 -16.19 7.41 -11.43
C ARG A 47 -17.21 7.58 -12.56
N ALA A 48 -16.93 7.03 -13.73
CA ALA A 48 -17.84 7.01 -14.86
C ALA A 48 -18.97 5.97 -14.75
N ARG A 49 -19.03 5.18 -13.65
CA ARG A 49 -19.97 4.06 -13.43
C ARG A 49 -19.95 3.00 -14.54
N GLN A 50 -18.80 2.84 -15.19
CA GLN A 50 -18.58 1.89 -16.28
C GLN A 50 -18.14 0.52 -15.76
N GLU A 51 -17.47 0.48 -14.60
CA GLU A 51 -17.07 -0.76 -13.96
C GLU A 51 -18.23 -1.33 -13.14
N ARG A 52 -18.58 -2.60 -13.36
CA ARG A 52 -19.63 -3.32 -12.61
C ARG A 52 -19.05 -4.65 -12.10
N PRO A 53 -18.72 -4.73 -10.80
CA PRO A 53 -18.22 -5.97 -10.21
C PRO A 53 -19.18 -7.12 -10.45
N GLN A 54 -18.64 -8.28 -10.81
CA GLN A 54 -19.38 -9.52 -11.02
C GLN A 54 -19.19 -10.45 -9.82
N PRO A 55 -20.08 -11.46 -9.64
CA PRO A 55 -19.90 -12.48 -8.60
C PRO A 55 -18.55 -13.21 -8.66
N SER A 56 -17.95 -13.34 -9.85
CA SER A 56 -16.62 -13.92 -10.06
C SER A 56 -15.49 -13.08 -9.48
N ASP A 57 -15.69 -11.77 -9.34
CA ASP A 57 -14.68 -10.82 -8.85
C ASP A 57 -14.64 -10.79 -7.31
N LEU A 58 -15.62 -11.42 -6.66
CA LEU A 58 -15.68 -11.50 -5.22
C LEU A 58 -14.53 -12.36 -4.67
N THR A 59 -13.95 -11.91 -3.57
CA THR A 59 -13.00 -12.72 -2.81
C THR A 59 -13.67 -14.03 -2.40
N SER A 60 -13.00 -15.15 -2.69
CA SER A 60 -13.56 -16.47 -2.41
C SER A 60 -13.85 -16.65 -0.91
N PRO A 61 -14.90 -17.40 -0.54
CA PRO A 61 -15.24 -17.64 0.86
C PRO A 61 -14.10 -18.31 1.65
N GLY A 62 -13.35 -19.19 1.00
CA GLY A 62 -12.18 -19.85 1.59
C GLY A 62 -11.07 -18.85 1.95
N LEU A 63 -10.75 -17.94 1.03
CA LEU A 63 -9.72 -16.92 1.25
C LEU A 63 -10.15 -15.92 2.34
N ARG A 64 -11.42 -15.53 2.40
CA ARG A 64 -11.95 -14.68 3.47
C ARG A 64 -11.84 -15.34 4.85
N ARG A 65 -12.15 -16.64 4.96
CA ARG A 65 -11.98 -17.40 6.21
C ARG A 65 -10.51 -17.52 6.61
N ALA A 66 -9.62 -17.80 5.65
CA ALA A 66 -8.18 -17.86 5.91
C ALA A 66 -7.63 -16.51 6.40
N ALA A 67 -8.04 -15.40 5.76
CA ALA A 67 -7.64 -14.06 6.21
C ALA A 67 -8.18 -13.72 7.61
N THR A 68 -9.42 -14.15 7.91
CA THR A 68 -10.05 -13.90 9.22
C THR A 68 -9.38 -14.68 10.35
N SER A 69 -9.07 -15.96 10.12
CA SER A 69 -8.33 -16.79 11.09
C SER A 69 -6.95 -16.23 11.34
N PHE A 70 -6.17 -15.96 10.28
CA PHE A 70 -4.86 -15.33 10.41
C PHE A 70 -4.88 -14.05 11.25
N ARG A 71 -5.82 -13.14 10.98
CA ARG A 71 -5.94 -11.90 11.77
C ARG A 71 -6.29 -12.17 13.21
N SER A 72 -7.18 -13.13 13.47
CA SER A 72 -7.56 -13.51 14.84
C SER A 72 -6.37 -14.10 15.61
N ASP A 73 -5.59 -14.96 14.96
CA ASP A 73 -4.43 -15.63 15.55
C ASP A 73 -3.30 -14.62 15.87
N GLU A 74 -3.11 -13.62 15.01
CA GLU A 74 -2.13 -12.54 15.20
C GLU A 74 -2.64 -11.38 16.08
N GLY A 75 -3.84 -11.51 16.67
CA GLY A 75 -4.44 -10.44 17.49
C GLY A 75 -4.76 -9.15 16.71
N LEU A 76 -4.86 -9.23 15.39
CA LEU A 76 -5.22 -8.13 14.51
C LEU A 76 -6.75 -7.93 14.48
N PRO A 77 -7.25 -6.68 14.50
CA PRO A 77 -8.69 -6.42 14.47
C PRO A 77 -9.38 -7.06 13.25
N VAL A 78 -10.51 -7.73 13.44
CA VAL A 78 -11.35 -8.22 12.34
C VAL A 78 -12.65 -7.43 12.33
N ASP A 79 -12.80 -6.54 11.35
CA ASP A 79 -14.05 -5.81 11.16
C ASP A 79 -15.15 -6.75 10.63
N ARG A 80 -16.36 -6.60 11.18
CA ARG A 80 -17.55 -7.28 10.64
C ARG A 80 -18.05 -6.50 9.43
N LEU A 81 -17.51 -6.84 8.26
CA LEU A 81 -17.93 -6.29 6.98
C LEU A 81 -19.09 -7.11 6.36
N PRO A 82 -19.92 -6.50 5.50
CA PRO A 82 -20.94 -7.20 4.75
C PRO A 82 -20.35 -8.38 3.94
N GLU A 83 -21.18 -9.39 3.70
CA GLU A 83 -20.79 -10.50 2.84
C GLU A 83 -20.65 -10.03 1.38
N GLY A 84 -19.75 -10.65 0.61
CA GLY A 84 -19.50 -10.23 -0.79
C GLY A 84 -20.77 -10.23 -1.66
N THR A 85 -21.70 -11.15 -1.40
CA THR A 85 -23.01 -11.21 -2.08
C THR A 85 -23.93 -10.04 -1.72
N GLU A 86 -23.84 -9.53 -0.49
CA GLU A 86 -24.59 -8.36 -0.04
C GLU A 86 -24.08 -7.08 -0.72
N LEU A 87 -22.79 -7.01 -1.03
CA LEU A 87 -22.19 -5.87 -1.75
C LEU A 87 -22.67 -5.77 -3.20
N LEU A 88 -23.07 -6.89 -3.81
CA LEU A 88 -23.62 -6.92 -5.17
C LEU A 88 -25.13 -6.72 -5.20
N ALA A 89 -25.79 -6.71 -4.03
CA ALA A 89 -27.23 -6.58 -3.97
C ALA A 89 -27.67 -5.18 -4.44
N PRO A 90 -28.80 -5.05 -5.16
CA PRO A 90 -29.33 -3.75 -5.55
C PRO A 90 -29.52 -2.85 -4.32
N ILE A 91 -29.22 -1.55 -4.47
CA ILE A 91 -29.14 -0.51 -3.42
C ILE A 91 -30.44 -0.34 -2.60
N GLY A 92 -31.54 -1.04 -2.91
CA GLY A 92 -32.78 -1.04 -2.12
C GLY A 92 -32.88 -2.15 -1.06
N SER A 93 -31.90 -3.04 -0.93
CA SER A 93 -31.97 -4.24 -0.07
C SER A 93 -31.09 -4.20 1.17
N THR A 94 -30.20 -3.23 1.29
CA THR A 94 -29.30 -3.08 2.45
C THR A 94 -29.84 -2.00 3.38
N THR A 95 -30.08 -2.36 4.64
CA THR A 95 -30.37 -1.39 5.70
C THR A 95 -29.18 -0.41 5.76
N PRO A 96 -29.40 0.92 5.77
CA PRO A 96 -28.28 1.86 5.80
C PRO A 96 -27.44 1.59 7.05
N SER A 97 -26.18 1.19 6.82
CA SER A 97 -25.20 1.06 7.89
C SER A 97 -25.15 2.38 8.67
N ALA A 98 -25.28 2.29 9.99
CA ALA A 98 -25.24 3.45 10.87
C ALA A 98 -24.02 4.35 10.57
N PRO A 99 -24.15 5.68 10.71
CA PRO A 99 -23.04 6.59 10.48
C PRO A 99 -21.84 6.18 11.36
N LYS A 100 -20.68 6.09 10.72
CA LYS A 100 -19.39 5.78 11.37
C LYS A 100 -19.21 6.71 12.59
N PRO A 101 -19.02 6.19 13.81
CA PRO A 101 -18.67 7.04 14.94
C PRO A 101 -17.38 7.81 14.62
N PRO A 102 -17.26 9.09 15.00
CA PRO A 102 -16.07 9.87 14.71
C PRO A 102 -14.85 9.13 15.30
N ALA A 103 -13.84 8.91 14.48
CA ALA A 103 -12.59 8.33 14.95
C ALA A 103 -12.02 9.22 16.06
N PRO A 104 -11.77 8.71 17.28
CA PRO A 104 -11.10 9.48 18.29
C PRO A 104 -9.65 9.71 17.82
N GLY A 105 -9.32 10.95 17.47
CA GLY A 105 -7.93 11.35 17.22
C GLY A 105 -7.57 11.84 15.82
N VAL A 106 -8.53 12.06 14.90
CA VAL A 106 -8.20 12.78 13.65
C VAL A 106 -8.02 14.27 13.98
N ARG A 107 -6.81 14.65 14.41
CA ARG A 107 -6.34 16.02 14.25
C ARG A 107 -6.37 16.32 12.75
N ARG A 108 -7.28 17.19 12.33
CA ARG A 108 -7.18 17.81 11.00
C ARG A 108 -5.79 18.46 10.93
N PRO A 109 -4.95 18.16 9.92
CA PRO A 109 -3.78 18.98 9.65
C PRO A 109 -4.27 20.42 9.49
N ARG A 110 -3.76 21.33 10.32
CA ARG A 110 -3.96 22.77 10.08
C ARG A 110 -3.25 23.09 8.77
N PRO A 111 -3.81 23.94 7.90
CA PRO A 111 -3.16 24.33 6.66
C PRO A 111 -1.99 25.32 6.89
N SER A 112 -1.16 25.11 7.92
CA SER A 112 -0.06 26.00 8.30
C SER A 112 1.09 25.34 9.08
N ASP A 113 1.31 24.03 8.94
CA ASP A 113 2.63 23.43 9.25
C ASP A 113 3.30 23.26 7.87
N ASP A 114 3.64 24.34 7.18
CA ASP A 114 4.90 25.08 7.34
C ASP A 114 6.11 24.13 7.40
N ASP A 115 6.68 23.94 6.21
CA ASP A 115 7.95 23.30 5.86
C ASP A 115 9.17 23.98 6.53
N GLU A 116 9.05 24.50 7.76
CA GLU A 116 10.11 25.25 8.44
C GLU A 116 11.10 24.36 9.23
N ASP A 117 10.74 23.10 9.49
CA ASP A 117 11.55 22.18 10.31
C ASP A 117 12.81 21.63 9.59
N PHE A 118 13.07 22.03 8.34
CA PHE A 118 14.29 21.67 7.59
C PHE A 118 15.11 22.88 7.12
N SER A 119 14.97 24.04 7.76
CA SER A 119 15.92 25.13 7.56
C SER A 119 17.26 24.77 8.25
N GLN A 120 18.35 24.67 7.46
CA GLN A 120 19.69 24.34 7.95
C GLN A 120 20.19 25.29 9.06
N GLU A 121 19.58 26.48 9.20
CA GLU A 121 19.89 27.45 10.24
C GLU A 121 19.55 26.95 11.65
N GLY A 122 18.48 26.14 11.83
CA GLY A 122 18.08 25.63 13.15
C GLY A 122 19.00 24.56 13.74
N ILE A 123 19.76 23.85 12.90
CA ILE A 123 20.67 22.78 13.33
C ILE A 123 22.01 23.36 13.82
N MET A 124 22.44 24.52 13.32
CA MET A 124 23.73 25.11 13.71
C MET A 124 23.72 25.86 15.05
N PHE A 125 22.57 26.36 15.52
CA PHE A 125 22.48 27.09 16.80
C PHE A 125 22.10 26.21 18.00
N ARG A 126 21.87 24.92 17.78
CA ARG A 126 21.70 23.92 18.84
C ARG A 126 22.94 23.01 18.88
N GLY A 127 24.10 23.65 19.00
CA GLY A 127 25.39 23.07 19.39
C GLY A 127 25.95 23.89 20.54
#